data_AF-A0A356J921-F1
#
_entry.id   AF-A0A356J921-F1
#
_cell.length_a   1.000
_cell.length_b   1.000
_cell.length_c   1.000
_cell.angle_alpha   90.00
_cell.angle_beta   90.00
_cell.angle_gamma   90.00
#
_symmetry.space_group_name_H-M   'P 1'
#
loop_
_entity.id
_entity.type
_entity.pdbx_description
1 polymer ?
#
loop_
_entity_poly.entity_id
_entity_poly.type
_entity_poly.pdbx_seq_one_letter_code
_entity_poly.pdbx_strand_id
1 'polypeptide(L)'
;MKKTAFFYLMAIFAIACFWRVENSWAATEITFDTISEPTTWTKENSPYVIRNRVITIEAPLVIEPGVVIKLEKASLQTDTGGGITAVGTKDEKIIFTSLKDDSFGGDTNGDGDSTVPAKGDWGKIYFRISEGSRLENLIVFYGGSLPYGDGAIRICSDKVDISHTEIRHSLWVGLYLDCSTKAVLEYMTIAENSVGIDVHAYVWSEEHSLAISNSAIYGNEYAGVLVGQGSYIHNIPYIIAINNWWGDESGPYYKYENPYGYHDAQSSENLDGKGNRVNDGVRFAPWLSSDPTIEDQGCKENCYSNVMFLPGIKASKLYKEGSLGTEDQLWPPNYAGNDLEELYLDDNGKGIESVYTKEVLDEVGAPLVGGNIYKTFLNKLSELKGSGTINDFDAFAYDWRQSVEDVAKNGTVYPGGEMKSAIGTLKSLAESSKSGKVTIIAHSNGGLLAKAIMLELESRGLAG
;
A
#
# COMPACT_ATOMS: atom_id res chain seq x y z
N MET A 1 72.83 59.21 -35.92
CA MET A 1 71.80 59.54 -36.95
C MET A 1 70.47 58.97 -36.49
N LYS A 2 69.43 59.81 -36.50
CA LYS A 2 68.07 59.59 -35.97
C LYS A 2 67.42 58.30 -36.49
N LYS A 3 66.65 57.60 -35.63
CA LYS A 3 65.18 57.42 -35.79
C LYS A 3 64.54 56.69 -34.60
N THR A 4 63.28 57.07 -34.43
CA THR A 4 62.32 56.95 -33.33
C THR A 4 61.54 55.62 -33.32
N ALA A 5 60.72 55.43 -32.27
CA ALA A 5 59.52 54.58 -32.16
C ALA A 5 59.76 53.12 -31.70
N PHE A 6 58.94 52.47 -30.87
CA PHE A 6 57.61 52.73 -30.31
C PHE A 6 57.42 51.79 -29.09
N PHE A 7 56.66 52.21 -28.08
CA PHE A 7 56.21 51.38 -26.96
C PHE A 7 55.24 50.29 -27.44
N TYR A 8 55.40 49.04 -26.99
CA TYR A 8 54.26 48.13 -26.76
C TYR A 8 54.55 47.21 -25.56
N LEU A 9 53.77 47.41 -24.50
CA LEU A 9 53.59 46.50 -23.38
C LEU A 9 52.87 45.26 -23.92
N MET A 10 53.47 44.07 -23.80
CA MET A 10 52.78 42.81 -24.10
C MET A 10 52.44 42.13 -22.77
N ALA A 11 51.19 42.26 -22.34
CA ALA A 11 50.62 41.49 -21.24
C ALA A 11 50.49 40.02 -21.70
N ILE A 12 51.17 39.11 -20.99
CA ILE A 12 50.99 37.67 -21.19
C ILE A 12 49.73 37.27 -20.42
N PHE A 13 48.63 37.04 -21.14
CA PHE A 13 47.45 36.36 -20.61
C PHE A 13 47.79 34.86 -20.52
N ALA A 14 48.05 34.36 -19.31
CA ALA A 14 48.04 32.93 -19.05
C ALA A 14 46.57 32.49 -18.97
N ILE A 15 46.03 31.99 -20.08
CA ILE A 15 44.76 31.25 -20.06
C ILE A 15 45.09 29.90 -19.41
N ALA A 16 44.80 29.79 -18.12
CA ALA A 16 44.68 28.50 -17.47
C ALA A 16 43.43 27.82 -18.07
N CYS A 17 43.64 26.97 -19.09
CA CYS A 17 42.62 26.00 -19.49
C CYS A 17 42.41 25.06 -18.31
N PHE A 18 41.43 25.37 -17.45
CA PHE A 18 40.79 24.38 -16.62
C PHE A 18 40.04 23.44 -17.56
N TRP A 19 40.72 22.37 -18.00
CA TRP A 19 40.02 21.19 -18.44
C TRP A 19 39.27 20.68 -17.20
N ARG A 20 37.94 20.85 -17.17
CA ARG A 20 37.12 20.02 -16.31
C ARG A 20 37.39 18.59 -16.77
N VAL A 21 38.02 17.80 -15.91
CA VAL A 21 37.93 16.35 -16.02
C VAL A 21 36.49 16.06 -15.64
N GLU A 22 35.62 15.94 -16.64
CA GLU A 22 34.32 15.32 -16.45
C GLU A 22 34.62 13.88 -16.02
N ASN A 23 34.23 13.52 -14.80
CA ASN A 23 34.28 12.15 -14.35
C ASN A 23 33.32 11.37 -15.27
N SER A 24 33.86 10.67 -16.27
CA SER A 24 33.07 9.69 -17.01
C SER A 24 32.68 8.59 -16.02
N TRP A 25 31.42 8.53 -15.64
CA TRP A 25 30.89 7.38 -14.93
C TRP A 25 31.06 6.15 -15.84
N ALA A 26 31.61 5.06 -15.32
CA ALA A 26 31.78 3.83 -16.09
C ALA A 26 30.41 3.18 -16.26
N ALA A 27 29.71 3.50 -17.35
CA ALA A 27 28.46 2.86 -17.72
C ALA A 27 28.72 1.51 -18.43
N THR A 28 27.86 0.53 -18.18
CA THR A 28 27.85 -0.76 -18.89
C THR A 28 26.89 -0.69 -20.06
N GLU A 29 27.44 -0.56 -21.27
CA GLU A 29 26.65 -0.56 -22.51
C GLU A 29 26.16 -1.98 -22.85
N ILE A 30 24.84 -2.14 -23.00
CA ILE A 30 24.23 -3.38 -23.48
C ILE A 30 24.23 -3.38 -25.01
N THR A 31 25.06 -4.25 -25.58
CA THR A 31 25.26 -4.33 -27.05
C THR A 31 24.65 -5.56 -27.70
N PHE A 32 24.02 -6.45 -26.93
CA PHE A 32 23.29 -7.62 -27.41
C PHE A 32 21.77 -7.35 -27.43
N ASP A 33 21.03 -8.21 -28.11
CA ASP A 33 19.56 -8.10 -28.23
C ASP A 33 18.82 -9.21 -27.47
N THR A 34 19.54 -10.21 -26.96
CA THR A 34 18.96 -11.37 -26.28
C THR A 34 19.78 -11.77 -25.06
N ILE A 35 19.09 -12.09 -23.96
CA ILE A 35 19.64 -12.79 -22.79
C ILE A 35 19.19 -14.25 -22.89
N SER A 36 20.07 -15.10 -23.41
CA SER A 36 19.81 -16.53 -23.63
C SER A 36 20.36 -17.44 -22.53
N GLU A 37 21.13 -16.89 -21.60
CA GLU A 37 21.73 -17.60 -20.47
C GLU A 37 21.46 -16.83 -19.17
N PRO A 38 21.39 -17.51 -18.00
CA PRO A 38 21.19 -16.85 -16.72
C PRO A 38 22.17 -15.69 -16.51
N THR A 39 21.65 -14.50 -16.27
CA THR A 39 22.42 -13.26 -16.23
C THR A 39 22.09 -12.46 -14.99
N THR A 40 23.11 -11.81 -14.42
CA THR A 40 22.94 -10.88 -13.29
C THR A 40 23.46 -9.51 -13.67
N TRP A 41 22.61 -8.49 -13.52
CA TRP A 41 23.02 -7.09 -13.55
C TRP A 41 23.35 -6.64 -12.14
N THR A 42 24.62 -6.32 -11.91
CA THR A 42 25.17 -6.05 -10.59
C THR A 42 25.28 -4.55 -10.33
N LYS A 43 25.22 -4.17 -9.05
CA LYS A 43 25.38 -2.76 -8.65
C LYS A 43 26.75 -2.20 -9.03
N GLU A 44 27.80 -3.02 -8.96
CA GLU A 44 29.17 -2.66 -9.33
C GLU A 44 29.32 -2.19 -10.79
N ASN A 45 28.49 -2.75 -11.68
CA ASN A 45 28.51 -2.44 -13.11
C ASN A 45 27.43 -1.42 -13.52
N SER A 46 26.73 -0.84 -12.55
CA SER A 46 25.71 0.17 -12.78
C SER A 46 26.34 1.55 -13.09
N PRO A 47 25.77 2.36 -13.99
CA PRO A 47 24.51 2.18 -14.72
C PRO A 47 24.62 1.26 -15.94
N TYR A 48 23.55 0.53 -16.24
CA TYR A 48 23.40 -0.22 -17.50
C TYR A 48 22.70 0.66 -18.54
N VAL A 49 23.27 0.77 -19.74
CA VAL A 49 22.75 1.63 -20.81
C VAL A 49 22.24 0.78 -21.98
N ILE A 50 21.01 1.03 -22.42
CA ILE A 50 20.36 0.32 -23.53
C ILE A 50 19.85 1.34 -24.54
N ARG A 51 20.33 1.26 -25.78
CA ARG A 51 20.00 2.22 -26.85
C ARG A 51 19.46 1.52 -28.07
N ASN A 52 18.36 2.07 -28.62
CA ASN A 52 17.81 1.78 -29.93
C ASN A 52 17.59 0.29 -30.21
N ARG A 53 17.13 -0.47 -29.21
CA ARG A 53 16.97 -1.93 -29.31
C ARG A 53 15.91 -2.48 -28.37
N VAL A 54 15.50 -3.71 -28.65
CA VAL A 54 14.65 -4.49 -27.75
C VAL A 54 15.47 -5.65 -27.21
N ILE A 55 15.57 -5.76 -25.88
CA ILE A 55 16.23 -6.89 -25.22
C ILE A 55 15.19 -7.98 -24.98
N THR A 56 15.35 -9.13 -25.62
CA THR A 56 14.53 -10.31 -25.39
C THR A 56 15.15 -11.16 -24.29
N ILE A 57 14.37 -11.47 -23.26
CA ILE A 57 14.81 -12.22 -22.09
C ILE A 57 14.26 -13.64 -22.20
N GLU A 58 15.14 -14.58 -22.56
CA GLU A 58 14.81 -16.00 -22.77
C GLU A 58 15.29 -16.87 -21.61
N ALA A 59 16.25 -16.37 -20.81
CA ALA A 59 16.74 -16.98 -19.59
C ALA A 59 16.57 -16.03 -18.38
N PRO A 60 16.68 -16.53 -17.13
CA PRO A 60 16.51 -15.70 -15.94
C PRO A 60 17.47 -14.48 -15.91
N LEU A 61 16.90 -13.30 -15.72
CA LEU A 61 17.62 -12.05 -15.46
C LEU A 61 17.40 -11.64 -14.01
N VAL A 62 18.49 -11.53 -13.24
CA VAL A 62 18.48 -10.96 -11.89
C VAL A 62 19.06 -9.55 -11.95
N ILE A 63 18.40 -8.59 -11.32
CA ILE A 63 18.87 -7.21 -11.19
C ILE A 63 19.04 -6.92 -9.70
N GLU A 64 20.27 -6.61 -9.29
CA GLU A 64 20.59 -6.34 -7.88
C GLU A 64 19.98 -5.01 -7.38
N PRO A 65 19.72 -4.88 -6.06
CA PRO A 65 19.34 -3.61 -5.45
C PRO A 65 20.27 -2.45 -5.81
N GLY A 66 19.70 -1.26 -6.01
CA GLY A 66 20.44 -0.03 -6.33
C GLY A 66 20.96 0.06 -7.77
N VAL A 67 20.66 -0.91 -8.64
CA VAL A 67 21.00 -0.84 -10.06
C VAL A 67 20.15 0.22 -10.77
N VAL A 68 20.82 1.09 -11.52
CA VAL A 68 20.23 2.04 -12.48
C VAL A 68 20.34 1.47 -13.90
N ILE A 69 19.22 1.47 -14.62
CA ILE A 69 19.08 1.11 -16.02
C ILE A 69 18.61 2.36 -16.79
N LYS A 70 19.40 2.73 -17.80
CA LYS A 70 19.25 3.91 -18.65
C LYS A 70 18.82 3.49 -20.04
N LEU A 71 17.68 4.01 -20.51
CA LEU A 71 17.09 3.61 -21.77
C LEU A 71 16.92 4.79 -22.73
N GLU A 72 17.23 4.56 -24.00
CA GLU A 72 16.95 5.46 -25.11
C GLU A 72 16.34 4.66 -26.25
N LYS A 73 15.06 4.92 -26.58
CA LYS A 73 14.32 4.21 -27.64
C LYS A 73 14.49 2.68 -27.53
N ALA A 74 14.47 2.19 -26.30
CA ALA A 74 14.75 0.80 -25.98
C ALA A 74 13.62 0.16 -25.17
N SER A 75 13.51 -1.17 -25.23
CA SER A 75 12.53 -1.97 -24.48
C SER A 75 13.16 -3.25 -23.94
N LEU A 76 12.56 -3.81 -22.90
CA LEU A 76 12.83 -5.16 -22.42
C LEU A 76 11.57 -6.00 -22.61
N GLN A 77 11.70 -7.29 -22.96
CA GLN A 77 10.56 -8.16 -23.10
C GLN A 77 10.85 -9.63 -22.76
N THR A 78 9.88 -10.32 -22.16
CA THR A 78 9.92 -11.78 -21.96
C THR A 78 9.00 -12.44 -23.01
N ASP A 79 9.56 -13.00 -24.08
CA ASP A 79 8.78 -13.60 -25.19
C ASP A 79 8.78 -15.14 -25.20
N THR A 80 9.81 -15.78 -24.65
CA THR A 80 10.04 -17.23 -24.78
C THR A 80 10.16 -17.98 -23.44
N GLY A 81 9.77 -17.35 -22.33
CA GLY A 81 9.72 -17.99 -21.00
C GLY A 81 10.83 -17.59 -20.03
N GLY A 82 11.63 -16.56 -20.33
CA GLY A 82 12.51 -15.96 -19.31
C GLY A 82 11.71 -15.27 -18.18
N GLY A 83 12.43 -14.78 -17.17
CA GLY A 83 11.85 -14.04 -16.05
C GLY A 83 12.80 -12.95 -15.55
N ILE A 84 12.25 -11.85 -15.05
CA ILE A 84 13.01 -10.76 -14.44
C ILE A 84 12.78 -10.79 -12.93
N THR A 85 13.87 -10.95 -12.17
CA THR A 85 13.87 -10.72 -10.71
C THR A 85 14.56 -9.39 -10.43
N ALA A 86 13.77 -8.34 -10.21
CA ALA A 86 14.23 -7.01 -9.84
C ALA A 86 13.63 -6.65 -8.48
N VAL A 87 14.41 -6.88 -7.43
CA VAL A 87 13.93 -6.77 -6.04
C VAL A 87 14.88 -5.84 -5.32
N GLY A 88 14.55 -4.55 -5.35
CA GLY A 88 15.27 -3.53 -4.62
C GLY A 88 14.90 -3.52 -3.15
N THR A 89 15.49 -2.58 -2.42
CA THR A 89 15.08 -2.24 -1.05
C THR A 89 14.54 -0.82 -1.03
N LYS A 90 13.92 -0.41 0.07
CA LYS A 90 13.51 0.97 0.29
C LYS A 90 14.66 1.97 0.09
N ASP A 91 15.85 1.63 0.57
CA ASP A 91 17.04 2.50 0.50
C ASP A 91 17.81 2.35 -0.82
N GLU A 92 17.66 1.20 -1.48
CA GLU A 92 18.36 0.85 -2.72
C GLU A 92 17.37 0.36 -3.78
N LYS A 93 16.49 1.26 -4.21
CA LYS A 93 15.53 1.00 -5.28
C LYS A 93 16.25 0.70 -6.61
N ILE A 94 15.64 -0.14 -7.42
CA ILE A 94 16.09 -0.39 -8.80
C ILE A 94 15.42 0.63 -9.72
N ILE A 95 16.20 1.30 -10.56
CA ILE A 95 15.72 2.46 -11.33
C ILE A 95 15.75 2.14 -12.83
N PHE A 96 14.61 2.26 -13.50
CA PHE A 96 14.48 2.30 -14.95
C PHE A 96 14.11 3.71 -15.36
N THR A 97 14.99 4.38 -16.12
CA THR A 97 14.77 5.78 -16.49
C THR A 97 15.36 6.11 -17.86
N SER A 98 15.05 7.32 -18.35
CA SER A 98 15.65 7.87 -19.56
C SER A 98 17.16 7.97 -19.44
N LEU A 99 17.84 7.75 -20.56
CA LEU A 99 19.26 8.04 -20.70
C LEU A 99 19.63 9.47 -20.27
N LYS A 100 18.74 10.44 -20.52
CA LYS A 100 18.95 11.88 -20.28
C LYS A 100 18.71 12.29 -18.82
N ASP A 101 18.39 11.35 -17.95
CA ASP A 101 17.99 11.63 -16.57
C ASP A 101 19.19 11.71 -15.62
N ASP A 102 19.83 12.85 -15.50
CA ASP A 102 21.04 12.99 -14.68
C ASP A 102 20.83 12.74 -13.18
N SER A 103 19.58 12.68 -12.71
CA SER A 103 19.26 12.46 -11.29
C SER A 103 19.58 11.06 -10.76
N PHE A 104 19.73 10.08 -11.66
CA PHE A 104 20.11 8.70 -11.31
C PHE A 104 21.29 8.23 -12.16
N GLY A 105 22.34 7.69 -11.55
CA GLY A 105 23.48 7.14 -12.31
C GLY A 105 24.36 8.16 -13.05
N GLY A 106 24.07 9.46 -12.94
CA GLY A 106 24.83 10.56 -13.56
C GLY A 106 24.53 10.78 -15.04
N ASP A 107 25.27 11.71 -15.64
CA ASP A 107 25.19 12.10 -17.06
C ASP A 107 25.79 11.01 -17.97
N THR A 108 24.97 10.00 -18.28
CA THR A 108 25.36 8.86 -19.12
C THR A 108 25.37 9.15 -20.63
N ASN A 109 24.85 10.29 -21.05
CA ASN A 109 24.87 10.81 -22.42
C ASN A 109 26.01 11.80 -22.67
N GLY A 110 26.67 12.31 -21.62
CA GLY A 110 27.81 13.21 -21.71
C GLY A 110 27.45 14.58 -22.26
N ASP A 111 26.23 15.06 -22.03
CA ASP A 111 25.77 16.37 -22.52
C ASP A 111 25.55 17.42 -21.42
N GLY A 112 25.88 17.09 -20.17
CA GLY A 112 25.58 17.90 -19.00
C GLY A 112 24.09 18.20 -18.92
N ASP A 113 23.74 19.42 -18.52
CA ASP A 113 22.33 19.83 -18.40
C ASP A 113 21.68 20.19 -19.77
N SER A 114 22.25 19.79 -20.90
CA SER A 114 21.78 20.21 -22.23
C SER A 114 20.45 19.56 -22.60
N THR A 115 20.23 18.33 -22.14
CA THR A 115 18.97 17.62 -22.32
C THR A 115 18.33 17.27 -20.98
N VAL A 116 17.01 17.09 -20.99
CA VAL A 116 16.24 16.67 -19.82
C VAL A 116 15.36 15.48 -20.22
N PRO A 117 15.05 14.57 -19.28
CA PRO A 117 14.23 13.41 -19.59
C PRO A 117 12.80 13.83 -19.95
N ALA A 118 12.23 13.14 -20.94
CA ALA A 118 10.90 13.40 -21.45
C ALA A 118 10.06 12.11 -21.48
N LYS A 119 8.75 12.24 -21.31
CA LYS A 119 7.81 11.11 -21.39
C LYS A 119 7.99 10.37 -22.72
N GLY A 120 8.19 9.05 -22.68
CA GLY A 120 8.37 8.21 -23.87
C GLY A 120 9.77 8.30 -24.49
N ASP A 121 10.78 8.70 -23.72
CA ASP A 121 12.19 8.60 -24.13
C ASP A 121 12.60 7.13 -24.39
N TRP A 122 11.92 6.17 -23.77
CA TRP A 122 12.08 4.74 -24.03
C TRP A 122 10.73 4.02 -24.10
N GLY A 123 10.79 2.77 -24.59
CA GLY A 123 9.63 1.96 -24.93
C GLY A 123 8.91 1.40 -23.72
N LYS A 124 9.18 0.15 -23.37
CA LYS A 124 8.43 -0.57 -22.33
C LYS A 124 9.21 -1.73 -21.74
N ILE A 125 8.75 -2.18 -20.56
CA ILE A 125 9.07 -3.49 -20.01
C ILE A 125 7.84 -4.38 -20.24
N TYR A 126 7.96 -5.37 -21.12
CA TYR A 126 6.83 -6.19 -21.55
C TYR A 126 6.94 -7.64 -21.07
N PHE A 127 6.04 -8.04 -20.20
CA PHE A 127 5.91 -9.42 -19.75
C PHE A 127 4.86 -10.15 -20.59
N ARG A 128 5.27 -10.71 -21.74
CA ARG A 128 4.37 -11.48 -22.61
C ARG A 128 4.22 -12.92 -22.15
N ILE A 129 5.34 -13.62 -22.03
CA ILE A 129 5.45 -14.97 -21.48
C ILE A 129 6.53 -14.91 -20.41
N SER A 130 6.12 -14.98 -19.14
CA SER A 130 7.00 -14.87 -17.97
C SER A 130 6.98 -16.18 -17.18
N GLU A 131 8.14 -16.66 -16.73
CA GLU A 131 8.28 -17.78 -15.78
C GLU A 131 8.55 -17.32 -14.35
N GLY A 132 7.74 -16.39 -13.85
CA GLY A 132 7.82 -15.91 -12.46
C GLY A 132 8.71 -14.68 -12.30
N SER A 133 8.25 -13.55 -12.85
CA SER A 133 8.92 -12.26 -12.66
C SER A 133 8.48 -11.60 -11.37
N ARG A 134 9.42 -10.96 -10.65
CA ARG A 134 9.15 -10.23 -9.41
C ARG A 134 9.75 -8.84 -9.48
N LEU A 135 8.91 -7.83 -9.27
CA LEU A 135 9.24 -6.42 -9.31
C LEU A 135 8.89 -5.77 -7.96
N GLU A 136 9.88 -5.38 -7.19
CA GLU A 136 9.66 -4.83 -5.85
C GLU A 136 10.64 -3.69 -5.56
N ASN A 137 10.16 -2.56 -5.03
CA ASN A 137 10.96 -1.35 -4.78
C ASN A 137 11.62 -0.79 -6.05
N LEU A 138 10.85 -0.64 -7.12
CA LEU A 138 11.32 -0.03 -8.37
C LEU A 138 10.94 1.45 -8.47
N ILE A 139 11.72 2.19 -9.24
CA ILE A 139 11.36 3.47 -9.85
C ILE A 139 11.35 3.27 -11.37
N VAL A 140 10.23 3.56 -12.03
CA VAL A 140 10.07 3.42 -13.48
C VAL A 140 9.57 4.74 -14.05
N PHE A 141 10.47 5.49 -14.68
CA PHE A 141 10.19 6.82 -15.20
C PHE A 141 10.36 6.93 -16.71
N TYR A 142 9.60 7.83 -17.33
CA TYR A 142 9.79 8.31 -18.71
C TYR A 142 9.61 7.25 -19.83
N GLY A 143 8.97 6.11 -19.53
CA GLY A 143 8.67 5.06 -20.50
C GLY A 143 7.39 5.31 -21.30
N GLY A 144 6.92 4.28 -22.00
CA GLY A 144 5.64 4.26 -22.72
C GLY A 144 5.70 4.82 -24.15
N SER A 145 6.86 4.76 -24.83
CA SER A 145 6.97 5.29 -26.21
C SER A 145 6.13 4.53 -27.25
N LEU A 146 6.02 5.13 -28.45
CA LEU A 146 5.32 4.59 -29.63
C LEU A 146 5.84 3.21 -30.12
N PRO A 147 5.05 2.45 -30.94
CA PRO A 147 3.76 2.84 -31.54
C PRO A 147 2.52 2.58 -30.66
N TYR A 148 1.86 3.70 -30.32
CA TYR A 148 0.54 3.98 -29.70
C TYR A 148 0.03 3.10 -28.52
N GLY A 149 -0.31 3.77 -27.41
CA GLY A 149 -1.20 3.25 -26.37
C GLY A 149 -0.61 2.21 -25.43
N ASP A 150 0.71 2.02 -25.43
CA ASP A 150 1.37 1.02 -24.59
C ASP A 150 1.71 1.56 -23.19
N GLY A 151 1.99 0.67 -22.24
CA GLY A 151 2.42 1.00 -20.89
C GLY A 151 3.93 1.08 -20.75
N ALA A 152 4.44 1.89 -19.82
CA ALA A 152 5.85 1.80 -19.40
C ALA A 152 6.16 0.39 -18.86
N ILE A 153 5.20 -0.21 -18.15
CA ILE A 153 5.14 -1.64 -17.89
C ILE A 153 3.88 -2.20 -18.53
N ARG A 154 4.03 -3.28 -19.31
CA ARG A 154 2.92 -4.06 -19.87
C ARG A 154 2.96 -5.49 -19.37
N ILE A 155 1.83 -6.00 -18.90
CA ILE A 155 1.72 -7.38 -18.39
C ILE A 155 0.63 -8.13 -19.15
N CYS A 156 1.04 -9.22 -19.79
CA CYS A 156 0.20 -10.22 -20.44
C CYS A 156 0.48 -11.61 -19.84
N SER A 157 0.74 -11.70 -18.53
CA SER A 157 1.04 -12.94 -17.82
C SER A 157 0.46 -12.94 -16.41
N ASP A 158 0.10 -14.12 -15.90
CA ASP A 158 -0.35 -14.37 -14.53
C ASP A 158 0.80 -14.70 -13.56
N LYS A 159 2.06 -14.68 -14.04
CA LYS A 159 3.27 -14.96 -13.26
C LYS A 159 4.16 -13.72 -13.14
N VAL A 160 3.55 -12.60 -12.77
CA VAL A 160 4.23 -11.33 -12.53
C VAL A 160 3.70 -10.72 -11.25
N ASP A 161 4.57 -10.62 -10.25
CA ASP A 161 4.29 -9.95 -8.99
C ASP A 161 4.93 -8.56 -8.99
N ILE A 162 4.16 -7.52 -8.65
CA ILE A 162 4.65 -6.15 -8.55
C ILE A 162 4.10 -5.46 -7.30
N SER A 163 4.97 -4.86 -6.50
CA SER A 163 4.60 -4.08 -5.31
C SER A 163 5.63 -3.00 -4.98
N HIS A 164 5.28 -2.06 -4.10
CA HIS A 164 6.21 -1.03 -3.59
C HIS A 164 6.93 -0.23 -4.69
N THR A 165 6.27 -0.08 -5.84
CA THR A 165 6.90 0.43 -7.06
C THR A 165 6.27 1.75 -7.48
N GLU A 166 7.13 2.67 -7.93
CA GLU A 166 6.74 3.98 -8.43
C GLU A 166 6.81 4.01 -9.97
N ILE A 167 5.71 4.36 -10.62
CA ILE A 167 5.60 4.46 -12.09
C ILE A 167 5.11 5.87 -12.44
N ARG A 168 5.97 6.67 -13.05
CA ARG A 168 5.66 8.07 -13.38
C ARG A 168 6.16 8.53 -14.73
N HIS A 169 5.59 9.64 -15.18
CA HIS A 169 6.02 10.34 -16.39
C HIS A 169 5.99 9.45 -17.64
N SER A 170 5.10 8.46 -17.69
CA SER A 170 4.91 7.64 -18.89
C SER A 170 4.17 8.47 -19.95
N LEU A 171 4.54 8.29 -21.22
CA LEU A 171 3.88 9.00 -22.33
C LEU A 171 2.40 8.64 -22.46
N TRP A 172 2.09 7.36 -22.27
CA TRP A 172 0.72 6.82 -22.33
C TRP A 172 0.33 6.25 -20.98
N VAL A 173 0.37 4.92 -20.84
CA VAL A 173 -0.07 4.24 -19.63
C VAL A 173 1.14 4.03 -18.71
N GLY A 174 0.97 4.17 -17.40
CA GLY A 174 1.96 3.71 -16.43
C GLY A 174 2.04 2.17 -16.45
N LEU A 175 0.93 1.54 -16.08
CA LEU A 175 0.78 0.08 -16.03
C LEU A 175 -0.35 -0.38 -16.97
N TYR A 176 0.01 -1.11 -18.03
CA TYR A 176 -0.94 -1.65 -19.01
C TYR A 176 -1.13 -3.16 -18.83
N LEU A 177 -2.37 -3.61 -18.67
CA LEU A 177 -2.73 -5.00 -18.39
C LEU A 177 -3.69 -5.51 -19.47
N ASP A 178 -3.24 -6.37 -20.39
CA ASP A 178 -4.00 -6.66 -21.62
C ASP A 178 -4.26 -8.15 -21.89
N CYS A 179 -3.87 -9.03 -20.97
CA CYS A 179 -4.25 -10.46 -20.96
C CYS A 179 -4.71 -10.87 -19.56
N SER A 180 -5.22 -12.11 -19.41
CA SER A 180 -5.60 -12.63 -18.09
C SER A 180 -4.43 -12.56 -17.12
N THR A 181 -4.50 -11.65 -16.16
CA THR A 181 -3.53 -11.49 -15.07
C THR A 181 -4.28 -11.60 -13.74
N LYS A 182 -3.61 -12.13 -12.73
CA LYS A 182 -4.08 -12.17 -11.33
C LYS A 182 -3.21 -11.28 -10.45
N ALA A 183 -2.79 -10.14 -10.98
CA ALA A 183 -1.95 -9.21 -10.22
C ALA A 183 -2.72 -8.71 -8.98
N VAL A 184 -2.08 -8.80 -7.82
CA VAL A 184 -2.50 -8.11 -6.60
C VAL A 184 -1.47 -7.01 -6.39
N LEU A 185 -1.91 -5.76 -6.50
CA LEU A 185 -1.07 -4.58 -6.47
C LEU A 185 -1.21 -3.89 -5.12
N GLU A 186 -0.09 -3.69 -4.43
CA GLU A 186 -0.07 -3.00 -3.14
C GLU A 186 1.12 -2.05 -3.04
N TYR A 187 0.91 -0.94 -2.32
CA TYR A 187 1.92 0.10 -2.08
C TYR A 187 2.52 0.68 -3.38
N MET A 188 1.67 0.82 -4.40
CA MET A 188 2.06 1.39 -5.69
C MET A 188 1.96 2.92 -5.64
N THR A 189 2.88 3.61 -6.32
CA THR A 189 2.72 5.03 -6.64
C THR A 189 2.63 5.19 -8.14
N ILE A 190 1.44 5.49 -8.66
CA ILE A 190 1.17 5.58 -10.10
C ILE A 190 0.71 6.99 -10.40
N ALA A 191 1.64 7.83 -10.86
CA ALA A 191 1.38 9.26 -10.94
C ALA A 191 1.94 9.94 -12.18
N GLU A 192 1.32 11.05 -12.58
CA GLU A 192 1.83 11.95 -13.64
C GLU A 192 2.07 11.26 -15.01
N ASN A 193 1.38 10.15 -15.25
CA ASN A 193 1.27 9.49 -16.55
C ASN A 193 0.12 10.13 -17.36
N SER A 194 -0.07 9.76 -18.62
CA SER A 194 -1.31 10.14 -19.32
C SER A 194 -2.50 9.36 -18.73
N VAL A 195 -2.35 8.05 -18.62
CA VAL A 195 -3.25 7.16 -17.86
C VAL A 195 -2.42 6.41 -16.82
N GLY A 196 -2.91 6.29 -15.58
CA GLY A 196 -2.20 5.54 -14.54
C GLY A 196 -2.15 4.05 -14.84
N ILE A 197 -3.31 3.40 -14.76
CA ILE A 197 -3.51 1.98 -15.06
C ILE A 197 -4.56 1.87 -16.17
N ASP A 198 -4.28 1.05 -17.17
CA ASP A 198 -5.26 0.70 -18.20
C ASP A 198 -5.34 -0.81 -18.36
N VAL A 199 -6.56 -1.34 -18.26
CA VAL A 199 -6.85 -2.78 -18.24
C VAL A 199 -7.71 -3.14 -19.44
N HIS A 200 -7.11 -3.88 -20.37
CA HIS A 200 -7.72 -4.41 -21.58
C HIS A 200 -7.79 -5.95 -21.58
N ALA A 201 -7.73 -6.57 -20.39
CA ALA A 201 -7.83 -8.01 -20.25
C ALA A 201 -9.26 -8.52 -20.52
N TYR A 202 -9.40 -9.56 -21.34
CA TYR A 202 -10.66 -10.29 -21.49
C TYR A 202 -10.94 -11.09 -20.20
N VAL A 203 -11.80 -10.56 -19.32
CA VAL A 203 -12.19 -11.22 -18.07
C VAL A 203 -13.44 -12.08 -18.31
N TRP A 204 -13.24 -13.39 -18.47
CA TRP A 204 -14.33 -14.34 -18.75
C TRP A 204 -14.91 -15.03 -17.50
N SER A 205 -14.41 -14.73 -16.29
CA SER A 205 -14.91 -15.32 -15.03
C SER A 205 -14.73 -14.40 -13.81
N GLU A 206 -15.58 -14.58 -12.78
CA GLU A 206 -15.52 -13.85 -11.50
C GLU A 206 -14.23 -14.11 -10.68
N GLU A 207 -13.42 -15.09 -11.07
CA GLU A 207 -12.19 -15.48 -10.34
C GLU A 207 -10.94 -14.64 -10.72
N HIS A 208 -11.09 -13.60 -11.56
CA HIS A 208 -9.98 -12.83 -12.15
C HIS A 208 -10.16 -11.31 -11.94
N SER A 209 -10.49 -10.88 -10.73
CA SER A 209 -10.48 -9.46 -10.38
C SER A 209 -9.04 -9.01 -10.10
N LEU A 210 -8.55 -8.08 -10.91
CA LEU A 210 -7.39 -7.28 -10.53
C LEU A 210 -7.74 -6.55 -9.23
N ALA A 211 -6.87 -6.65 -8.22
CA ALA A 211 -7.01 -5.90 -6.99
C ALA A 211 -5.84 -4.93 -6.83
N ILE A 212 -6.13 -3.66 -6.56
CA ILE A 212 -5.16 -2.66 -6.13
C ILE A 212 -5.63 -2.03 -4.83
N SER A 213 -4.76 -1.99 -3.82
CA SER A 213 -5.05 -1.37 -2.53
C SER A 213 -3.80 -0.74 -1.92
N ASN A 214 -3.98 0.08 -0.88
CA ASN A 214 -2.91 0.76 -0.14
C ASN A 214 -1.94 1.52 -1.05
N SER A 215 -2.45 2.06 -2.16
CA SER A 215 -1.66 2.69 -3.22
C SER A 215 -2.07 4.15 -3.43
N ALA A 216 -1.18 4.91 -4.06
CA ALA A 216 -1.38 6.30 -4.44
C ALA A 216 -1.49 6.42 -5.96
N ILE A 217 -2.63 6.90 -6.45
CA ILE A 217 -2.93 7.06 -7.88
C ILE A 217 -3.37 8.50 -8.12
N TYR A 218 -2.46 9.36 -8.57
CA TYR A 218 -2.73 10.80 -8.62
C TYR A 218 -2.02 11.51 -9.77
N GLY A 219 -2.52 12.69 -10.14
CA GLY A 219 -1.86 13.54 -11.14
C GLY A 219 -1.76 12.94 -12.56
N ASN A 220 -2.37 11.78 -12.82
CA ASN A 220 -2.45 11.25 -14.18
C ASN A 220 -3.41 12.11 -15.02
N GLU A 221 -3.02 12.43 -16.25
CA GLU A 221 -3.62 13.51 -17.05
C GLU A 221 -5.07 13.23 -17.46
N TYR A 222 -5.36 11.99 -17.89
CA TYR A 222 -6.67 11.58 -18.40
C TYR A 222 -7.47 10.78 -17.36
N ALA A 223 -6.84 9.79 -16.74
CA ALA A 223 -7.47 8.93 -15.74
C ALA A 223 -6.45 8.23 -14.84
N GLY A 224 -6.84 7.92 -13.61
CA GLY A 224 -6.08 7.07 -12.70
C GLY A 224 -6.17 5.60 -13.11
N VAL A 225 -7.39 5.09 -13.29
CA VAL A 225 -7.64 3.70 -13.71
C VAL A 225 -8.70 3.67 -14.80
N LEU A 226 -8.41 2.97 -15.90
CA LEU A 226 -9.34 2.69 -16.98
C LEU A 226 -9.52 1.18 -17.18
N VAL A 227 -10.76 0.80 -17.49
CA VAL A 227 -11.12 -0.51 -18.03
C VAL A 227 -11.51 -0.36 -19.49
N GLY A 228 -10.73 -0.98 -20.38
CA GLY A 228 -10.95 -1.03 -21.82
C GLY A 228 -12.21 -1.83 -22.17
N GLN A 229 -13.05 -1.26 -23.04
CA GLN A 229 -14.31 -1.87 -23.48
C GLN A 229 -14.06 -2.82 -24.67
N GLY A 230 -13.57 -4.03 -24.37
CA GLY A 230 -13.28 -5.07 -25.35
C GLY A 230 -14.51 -5.87 -25.81
N SER A 231 -15.35 -5.29 -26.68
CA SER A 231 -16.34 -5.98 -27.55
C SER A 231 -17.47 -6.83 -26.89
N TYR A 232 -18.64 -6.19 -26.74
CA TYR A 232 -20.01 -6.71 -26.98
C TYR A 232 -20.50 -8.03 -26.39
N ILE A 233 -19.95 -8.57 -25.30
CA ILE A 233 -20.61 -9.69 -24.61
C ILE A 233 -20.51 -9.53 -23.11
N HIS A 234 -21.61 -9.05 -22.51
CA HIS A 234 -22.11 -9.34 -21.16
C HIS A 234 -21.06 -9.64 -20.07
N ASN A 235 -20.88 -8.67 -19.16
CA ASN A 235 -20.05 -8.64 -17.94
C ASN A 235 -18.83 -7.72 -18.10
N ILE A 236 -18.94 -6.50 -17.58
CA ILE A 236 -17.85 -5.54 -17.47
C ILE A 236 -16.76 -6.17 -16.57
N PRO A 237 -15.47 -6.13 -16.95
CA PRO A 237 -14.41 -6.53 -16.03
C PRO A 237 -14.45 -5.65 -14.79
N TYR A 238 -14.68 -6.24 -13.62
CA TYR A 238 -14.57 -5.52 -12.36
C TYR A 238 -13.14 -5.53 -11.87
N ILE A 239 -12.57 -4.34 -11.71
CA ILE A 239 -11.34 -4.10 -10.96
C ILE A 239 -11.71 -3.66 -9.55
N ILE A 240 -11.10 -4.26 -8.55
CA ILE A 240 -11.23 -3.84 -7.15
C ILE A 240 -10.07 -2.87 -6.85
N ALA A 241 -10.36 -1.57 -6.80
CA ALA A 241 -9.40 -0.50 -6.53
C ALA A 241 -9.73 0.26 -5.23
N ILE A 242 -10.01 -0.48 -4.16
CA ILE A 242 -10.39 0.07 -2.85
C ILE A 242 -9.17 0.38 -1.98
N ASN A 243 -9.35 1.23 -0.96
CA ASN A 243 -8.31 1.64 -0.02
C ASN A 243 -7.09 2.26 -0.72
N ASN A 244 -7.34 3.06 -1.76
CA ASN A 244 -6.31 3.83 -2.46
C ASN A 244 -6.52 5.33 -2.23
N TRP A 245 -5.44 6.11 -2.27
CA TRP A 245 -5.52 7.57 -2.34
C TRP A 245 -5.49 8.02 -3.79
N TRP A 246 -6.46 8.86 -4.16
CA TRP A 246 -6.68 9.26 -5.56
C TRP A 246 -6.12 10.66 -5.88
N GLY A 247 -5.29 11.22 -5.00
CA GLY A 247 -4.74 12.57 -5.11
C GLY A 247 -5.55 13.66 -4.41
N ASP A 248 -6.72 13.33 -3.86
CA ASP A 248 -7.56 14.23 -3.08
C ASP A 248 -8.43 13.43 -2.09
N GLU A 249 -8.74 14.03 -0.93
CA GLU A 249 -9.55 13.40 0.12
C GLU A 249 -10.99 13.07 -0.32
N SER A 250 -11.51 13.80 -1.31
CA SER A 250 -12.82 13.55 -1.92
C SER A 250 -12.87 12.32 -2.83
N GLY A 251 -11.74 11.65 -3.05
CA GLY A 251 -11.66 10.45 -3.86
C GLY A 251 -11.67 10.72 -5.37
N PRO A 252 -11.79 9.67 -6.19
CA PRO A 252 -11.70 9.78 -7.64
C PRO A 252 -12.97 10.40 -8.22
N TYR A 253 -12.83 11.21 -9.27
CA TYR A 253 -13.99 11.60 -10.07
C TYR A 253 -14.56 10.38 -10.81
N TYR A 254 -15.85 10.11 -10.63
CA TYR A 254 -16.57 9.10 -11.40
C TYR A 254 -17.96 9.59 -11.76
N LYS A 255 -18.27 9.50 -13.05
CA LYS A 255 -19.60 9.75 -13.61
C LYS A 255 -19.96 8.58 -14.49
N TYR A 256 -21.17 8.06 -14.32
CA TYR A 256 -21.67 6.97 -15.13
C TYR A 256 -21.93 7.48 -16.56
N GLU A 257 -21.24 6.89 -17.54
CA GLU A 257 -21.30 7.31 -18.95
C GLU A 257 -21.72 6.15 -19.87
N ASN A 258 -22.51 5.19 -19.39
CA ASN A 258 -22.98 4.08 -20.23
C ASN A 258 -24.36 4.38 -20.89
N PRO A 259 -24.40 4.59 -22.21
CA PRO A 259 -25.62 4.91 -22.96
C PRO A 259 -26.60 3.72 -23.12
N TYR A 260 -26.21 2.51 -22.70
CA TYR A 260 -27.00 1.29 -22.87
C TYR A 260 -27.81 0.88 -21.63
N GLY A 261 -27.77 1.67 -20.56
CA GLY A 261 -28.68 1.53 -19.41
C GLY A 261 -28.38 0.38 -18.44
N TYR A 262 -27.19 -0.23 -18.53
CA TYR A 262 -26.74 -1.24 -17.57
C TYR A 262 -25.87 -0.58 -16.49
N HIS A 263 -26.50 -0.26 -15.37
CA HIS A 263 -25.84 0.26 -14.18
C HIS A 263 -25.36 -0.91 -13.33
N ASP A 264 -24.05 -1.01 -13.08
CA ASP A 264 -23.58 -1.82 -11.98
C ASP A 264 -23.97 -1.14 -10.66
N ALA A 265 -24.75 -1.80 -9.83
CA ALA A 265 -25.23 -1.24 -8.56
C ALA A 265 -24.12 -1.01 -7.51
N GLN A 266 -22.87 -1.43 -7.74
CA GLN A 266 -21.81 -1.40 -6.71
C GLN A 266 -20.92 -0.15 -6.74
N SER A 267 -20.82 0.58 -7.86
CA SER A 267 -20.12 1.87 -7.92
C SER A 267 -21.14 3.03 -8.00
N SER A 268 -21.34 3.73 -6.89
CA SER A 268 -22.07 5.01 -6.89
C SER A 268 -21.24 6.09 -7.57
N GLU A 269 -21.88 6.98 -8.34
CA GLU A 269 -21.22 8.17 -8.88
C GLU A 269 -20.52 8.98 -7.78
N ASN A 270 -19.38 9.58 -8.12
CA ASN A 270 -18.64 10.52 -7.27
C ASN A 270 -18.35 11.80 -8.07
N LEU A 271 -19.39 12.59 -8.33
CA LEU A 271 -19.33 13.77 -9.20
C LEU A 271 -18.54 14.93 -8.58
N ASP A 272 -18.43 14.94 -7.25
CA ASP A 272 -17.68 15.96 -6.50
C ASP A 272 -16.22 15.53 -6.22
N GLY A 273 -15.84 14.31 -6.61
CA GLY A 273 -14.48 13.80 -6.49
C GLY A 273 -13.50 14.64 -7.30
N LYS A 274 -12.45 15.12 -6.65
CA LYS A 274 -11.38 15.93 -7.27
C LYS A 274 -10.11 15.12 -7.57
N GLY A 275 -10.05 13.89 -7.10
CA GLY A 275 -8.97 12.96 -7.39
C GLY A 275 -9.01 12.47 -8.84
N ASN A 276 -8.03 11.64 -9.18
CA ASN A 276 -7.89 11.07 -10.51
C ASN A 276 -9.15 10.33 -10.96
N ARG A 277 -9.56 10.56 -12.21
CA ARG A 277 -10.78 9.99 -12.79
C ARG A 277 -10.68 8.47 -12.92
N VAL A 278 -11.82 7.79 -12.77
CA VAL A 278 -12.02 6.39 -13.16
C VAL A 278 -13.21 6.24 -14.13
N ASN A 279 -13.34 5.07 -14.78
CA ASN A 279 -14.48 4.74 -15.64
C ASN A 279 -15.26 3.51 -15.12
N ASP A 280 -16.33 3.16 -15.85
CA ASP A 280 -17.17 1.99 -15.55
C ASP A 280 -16.33 0.71 -15.43
N GLY A 281 -16.57 -0.07 -14.37
CA GLY A 281 -15.82 -1.30 -14.07
C GLY A 281 -14.77 -1.16 -12.97
N VAL A 282 -14.54 0.06 -12.45
CA VAL A 282 -13.63 0.28 -11.32
C VAL A 282 -14.42 0.43 -10.02
N ARG A 283 -14.24 -0.51 -9.08
CA ARG A 283 -14.73 -0.38 -7.70
C ARG A 283 -13.70 0.35 -6.85
N PHE A 284 -13.91 1.64 -6.62
CA PHE A 284 -12.93 2.51 -5.95
C PHE A 284 -13.26 2.87 -4.50
N ALA A 285 -14.45 2.50 -4.01
CA ALA A 285 -14.89 2.80 -2.66
C ALA A 285 -14.82 1.55 -1.75
N PRO A 286 -14.32 1.69 -0.50
CA PRO A 286 -13.81 2.91 0.14
C PRO A 286 -12.46 3.39 -0.43
N TRP A 287 -12.12 4.67 -0.21
CA TRP A 287 -10.82 5.27 -0.58
C TRP A 287 -10.17 5.96 0.63
N LEU A 288 -8.86 6.24 0.53
CA LEU A 288 -8.07 6.89 1.57
C LEU A 288 -8.13 8.41 1.45
N SER A 289 -8.10 9.12 2.57
CA SER A 289 -8.07 10.60 2.60
C SER A 289 -6.66 11.18 2.41
N SER A 290 -5.62 10.37 2.56
CA SER A 290 -4.22 10.77 2.43
C SER A 290 -3.38 9.70 1.74
N ASP A 291 -2.25 10.11 1.17
CA ASP A 291 -1.29 9.23 0.51
C ASP A 291 -0.74 8.15 1.48
N PRO A 292 -0.96 6.84 1.21
CA PRO A 292 -0.41 5.76 2.05
C PRO A 292 1.05 5.42 1.73
N THR A 293 1.61 5.94 0.63
CA THR A 293 2.98 5.64 0.18
C THR A 293 3.99 6.69 0.64
N ILE A 294 3.51 7.88 0.99
CA ILE A 294 4.30 8.81 1.78
C ILE A 294 4.50 8.17 3.15
N GLU A 295 5.75 7.83 3.44
CA GLU A 295 6.13 7.49 4.80
C GLU A 295 5.70 8.64 5.70
N ASP A 296 4.80 8.32 6.62
CA ASP A 296 4.56 9.17 7.76
C ASP A 296 5.94 9.49 8.34
N GLN A 297 6.37 10.75 8.20
CA GLN A 297 7.57 11.24 8.88
C GLN A 297 7.38 11.24 10.40
N GLY A 298 6.26 10.69 10.88
CA GLY A 298 6.06 10.04 12.14
C GLY A 298 7.32 9.41 12.73
N CYS A 299 7.29 9.38 14.06
CA CYS A 299 8.38 9.05 14.96
C CYS A 299 9.44 8.11 14.34
N LYS A 300 10.72 8.51 14.43
CA LYS A 300 11.85 7.78 13.81
C LYS A 300 12.57 6.82 14.76
N GLU A 301 12.36 6.93 16.07
CA GLU A 301 12.98 6.09 17.09
C GLU A 301 11.99 5.76 18.22
N ASN A 302 11.92 4.48 18.64
CA ASN A 302 11.10 4.01 19.77
C ASN A 302 9.58 4.29 19.65
N CYS A 303 9.05 4.09 18.45
CA CYS A 303 7.69 4.45 18.05
C CYS A 303 6.75 3.29 18.28
N TYR A 304 6.73 2.81 19.51
CA TYR A 304 5.91 1.68 19.87
C TYR A 304 4.43 2.08 19.82
N SER A 305 3.65 1.26 19.13
CA SER A 305 2.21 1.42 19.06
C SER A 305 1.57 1.26 20.43
N ASN A 306 0.49 2.01 20.68
CA ASN A 306 -0.42 1.69 21.77
C ASN A 306 -0.99 0.28 21.61
N VAL A 307 -1.48 -0.31 22.71
CA VAL A 307 -1.97 -1.69 22.70
C VAL A 307 -3.46 -1.73 22.98
N MET A 308 -4.23 -2.44 22.16
CA MET A 308 -5.58 -2.86 22.51
C MET A 308 -5.56 -4.35 22.86
N PHE A 309 -5.95 -4.70 24.09
CA PHE A 309 -6.06 -6.09 24.52
C PHE A 309 -7.51 -6.56 24.50
N LEU A 310 -7.76 -7.67 23.80
CA LEU A 310 -9.08 -8.31 23.69
C LEU A 310 -9.08 -9.64 24.45
N PRO A 311 -9.79 -9.74 25.59
CA PRO A 311 -9.81 -10.94 26.42
C PRO A 311 -10.59 -12.08 25.75
N GLY A 312 -10.43 -13.30 26.27
CA GLY A 312 -11.18 -14.46 25.80
C GLY A 312 -12.61 -14.55 26.31
N ILE A 313 -13.30 -15.61 25.91
CA ILE A 313 -14.63 -15.94 26.43
C ILE A 313 -14.57 -16.12 27.96
N LYS A 314 -15.56 -15.57 28.67
CA LYS A 314 -15.63 -15.59 30.14
C LYS A 314 -14.48 -14.89 30.86
N ALA A 315 -13.74 -14.03 30.18
CA ALA A 315 -12.57 -13.35 30.75
C ALA A 315 -12.77 -11.84 30.95
N SER A 316 -14.01 -11.36 30.93
CA SER A 316 -14.43 -10.05 31.43
C SER A 316 -15.33 -10.25 32.64
N LYS A 317 -15.24 -9.38 33.66
CA LYS A 317 -16.19 -9.39 34.77
C LYS A 317 -17.53 -8.83 34.31
N LEU A 318 -18.63 -9.42 34.78
CA LEU A 318 -19.99 -9.01 34.45
C LEU A 318 -20.72 -8.58 35.72
N TYR A 319 -21.45 -7.48 35.61
CA TYR A 319 -22.09 -6.81 36.73
C TYR A 319 -23.53 -6.46 36.39
N LYS A 320 -24.31 -6.26 37.44
CA LYS A 320 -25.66 -5.72 37.37
C LYS A 320 -25.83 -4.65 38.44
N GLU A 321 -26.67 -3.67 38.14
CA GLU A 321 -27.12 -2.71 39.15
C GLU A 321 -28.14 -3.40 40.07
N GLY A 322 -27.78 -3.55 41.34
CA GLY A 322 -28.65 -4.01 42.40
C GLY A 322 -29.57 -2.90 42.94
N SER A 323 -30.42 -3.28 43.89
CA SER A 323 -31.33 -2.33 44.54
C SER A 323 -30.57 -1.26 45.33
N LEU A 324 -31.10 -0.03 45.39
CA LEU A 324 -30.48 1.10 46.12
C LEU A 324 -29.08 1.53 45.61
N GLY A 325 -28.73 1.19 44.35
CA GLY A 325 -27.47 1.59 43.75
C GLY A 325 -26.25 0.75 44.20
N THR A 326 -26.50 -0.41 44.80
CA THR A 326 -25.43 -1.39 45.05
C THR A 326 -25.05 -2.09 43.74
N GLU A 327 -23.79 -2.41 43.53
CA GLU A 327 -23.33 -3.18 42.37
C GLU A 327 -23.21 -4.65 42.75
N ASP A 328 -23.72 -5.54 41.90
CA ASP A 328 -23.59 -6.98 42.06
C ASP A 328 -22.69 -7.56 40.96
N GLN A 329 -21.71 -8.38 41.35
CA GLN A 329 -20.80 -9.05 40.42
C GLN A 329 -21.34 -10.46 40.13
N LEU A 330 -21.88 -10.63 38.92
CA LEU A 330 -22.44 -11.89 38.46
C LEU A 330 -21.36 -12.85 37.92
N TRP A 331 -20.28 -12.30 37.36
CA TRP A 331 -19.17 -13.10 36.85
C TRP A 331 -17.81 -12.51 37.20
N PRO A 332 -16.87 -13.31 37.75
CA PRO A 332 -17.08 -14.64 38.33
C PRO A 332 -18.13 -14.61 39.44
N PRO A 333 -18.94 -15.68 39.58
CA PRO A 333 -20.04 -15.69 40.54
C PRO A 333 -19.49 -15.56 41.96
N ASN A 334 -20.19 -14.81 42.78
CA ASN A 334 -19.87 -14.64 44.18
C ASN A 334 -20.65 -15.66 45.03
N TYR A 335 -20.40 -15.70 46.34
CA TYR A 335 -20.97 -16.73 47.22
C TYR A 335 -22.46 -16.53 47.54
N ALA A 336 -23.09 -15.45 47.08
CA ALA A 336 -24.44 -15.05 47.48
C ALA A 336 -25.28 -14.57 46.29
N GLY A 337 -26.22 -15.39 45.81
CA GLY A 337 -27.18 -14.97 44.80
C GLY A 337 -27.60 -16.08 43.85
N ASN A 338 -28.35 -15.68 42.81
CA ASN A 338 -28.70 -16.48 41.64
C ASN A 338 -27.86 -16.01 40.42
N ASP A 339 -26.58 -15.72 40.64
CA ASP A 339 -25.70 -15.01 39.70
C ASP A 339 -25.67 -15.65 38.30
N LEU A 340 -25.73 -16.99 38.24
CA LEU A 340 -25.71 -17.72 36.98
C LEU A 340 -27.03 -17.62 36.23
N GLU A 341 -28.16 -17.70 36.94
CA GLU A 341 -29.50 -17.52 36.37
C GLU A 341 -29.70 -16.10 35.85
N GLU A 342 -29.15 -15.10 36.53
CA GLU A 342 -29.20 -13.70 36.09
C GLU A 342 -28.34 -13.43 34.84
N LEU A 343 -27.40 -14.34 34.52
CA LEU A 343 -26.63 -14.29 33.28
C LEU A 343 -27.32 -14.96 32.09
N TYR A 344 -28.49 -15.59 32.28
CA TYR A 344 -29.19 -16.28 31.19
C TYR A 344 -29.61 -15.33 30.07
N LEU A 345 -29.69 -15.92 28.88
CA LEU A 345 -30.22 -15.29 27.68
C LEU A 345 -31.60 -15.92 27.37
N ASP A 346 -32.48 -15.15 26.76
CA ASP A 346 -33.74 -15.65 26.21
C ASP A 346 -33.53 -16.43 24.90
N ASP A 347 -34.62 -16.96 24.33
CA ASP A 347 -34.58 -17.74 23.08
C ASP A 347 -34.08 -16.93 21.86
N ASN A 348 -34.02 -15.59 21.97
CA ASN A 348 -33.48 -14.71 20.94
C ASN A 348 -32.03 -14.28 21.22
N GLY A 349 -31.40 -14.81 22.27
CA GLY A 349 -30.03 -14.46 22.67
C GLY A 349 -29.92 -13.13 23.43
N LYS A 350 -31.05 -12.53 23.85
CA LYS A 350 -31.03 -11.30 24.65
C LYS A 350 -30.89 -11.62 26.13
N GLY A 351 -30.04 -10.88 26.84
CA GLY A 351 -29.92 -11.02 28.30
C GLY A 351 -31.25 -10.79 29.01
N ILE A 352 -31.60 -11.70 29.92
CA ILE A 352 -32.79 -11.56 30.77
C ILE A 352 -32.65 -10.33 31.67
N GLU A 353 -31.45 -10.12 32.20
CA GLU A 353 -31.09 -8.98 33.04
C GLU A 353 -30.24 -7.95 32.29
N SER A 354 -30.30 -6.69 32.75
CA SER A 354 -29.45 -5.61 32.24
C SER A 354 -28.07 -5.71 32.87
N VAL A 355 -27.14 -6.32 32.13
CA VAL A 355 -25.77 -6.59 32.56
C VAL A 355 -24.80 -5.67 31.82
N TYR A 356 -23.75 -5.25 32.52
CA TYR A 356 -22.66 -4.45 31.96
C TYR A 356 -21.29 -5.03 32.35
N THR A 357 -20.24 -4.52 31.72
CA THR A 357 -18.85 -4.85 32.04
C THR A 357 -18.04 -3.57 32.23
N LYS A 358 -16.86 -3.69 32.85
CA LYS A 358 -15.93 -2.55 33.02
C LYS A 358 -14.46 -2.96 33.09
N GLU A 359 -14.18 -4.24 33.35
CA GLU A 359 -12.82 -4.72 33.57
C GLU A 359 -12.64 -6.17 33.10
N VAL A 360 -11.41 -6.43 32.65
CA VAL A 360 -10.93 -7.75 32.25
C VAL A 360 -10.51 -8.55 33.48
N LEU A 361 -10.69 -9.86 33.44
CA LEU A 361 -10.28 -10.75 34.53
C LEU A 361 -8.76 -10.83 34.67
N ASP A 362 -8.25 -10.38 35.82
CA ASP A 362 -6.85 -10.44 36.19
C ASP A 362 -6.51 -11.78 36.88
N GLU A 363 -7.23 -12.10 37.95
CA GLU A 363 -7.16 -13.32 38.76
C GLU A 363 -8.56 -13.78 39.13
N VAL A 364 -8.70 -15.09 39.37
CA VAL A 364 -9.90 -15.66 40.01
C VAL A 364 -9.46 -16.29 41.31
N GLY A 365 -10.18 -16.06 42.41
CA GLY A 365 -9.91 -16.69 43.70
C GLY A 365 -11.19 -17.13 44.38
N ALA A 366 -11.41 -18.46 44.45
CA ALA A 366 -12.53 -19.17 45.07
C ALA A 366 -13.93 -18.84 44.48
N PRO A 367 -14.79 -19.84 44.16
CA PRO A 367 -14.71 -21.26 44.53
C PRO A 367 -13.78 -22.09 43.64
N LEU A 368 -13.18 -21.52 42.60
CA LEU A 368 -12.15 -22.16 41.80
C LEU A 368 -10.77 -21.86 42.41
N VAL A 369 -9.96 -22.89 42.62
CA VAL A 369 -8.57 -22.78 43.10
C VAL A 369 -7.85 -21.78 42.19
N GLY A 370 -7.38 -20.70 42.81
CA GLY A 370 -7.08 -19.47 42.09
C GLY A 370 -5.93 -19.58 41.10
N GLY A 371 -6.13 -18.96 39.94
CA GLY A 371 -5.17 -18.91 38.84
C GLY A 371 -5.07 -17.50 38.31
N ASN A 372 -3.85 -17.09 38.01
CA ASN A 372 -3.58 -15.90 37.21
C ASN A 372 -4.18 -16.11 35.81
N ILE A 373 -5.13 -15.25 35.43
CA ILE A 373 -5.76 -15.27 34.11
C ILE A 373 -4.97 -14.34 33.18
N TYR A 374 -5.01 -13.04 33.47
CA TYR A 374 -4.26 -12.04 32.70
C TYR A 374 -3.41 -11.10 33.55
N LYS A 375 -3.37 -11.26 34.87
CA LYS A 375 -2.66 -10.32 35.77
C LYS A 375 -1.22 -10.08 35.36
N THR A 376 -0.44 -11.13 35.07
CA THR A 376 0.97 -10.94 34.65
C THR A 376 1.08 -10.19 33.33
N PHE A 377 0.15 -10.42 32.41
CA PHE A 377 0.13 -9.74 31.12
C PHE A 377 -0.32 -8.27 31.24
N LEU A 378 -1.39 -7.99 32.00
CA LEU A 378 -1.86 -6.63 32.28
C LEU A 378 -0.82 -5.82 33.06
N ASN A 379 -0.12 -6.45 34.01
CA ASN A 379 1.03 -5.84 34.68
C ASN A 379 2.13 -5.50 33.68
N LYS A 380 2.40 -6.38 32.71
CA LYS A 380 3.39 -6.10 31.68
C LYS A 380 3.02 -4.89 30.80
N LEU A 381 1.75 -4.78 30.40
CA LEU A 381 1.27 -3.59 29.67
C LEU A 381 1.38 -2.33 30.52
N SER A 382 1.05 -2.42 31.80
CA SER A 382 1.19 -1.32 32.77
C SER A 382 2.66 -0.90 32.95
N GLU A 383 3.60 -1.85 32.99
CA GLU A 383 5.04 -1.56 32.99
C GLU A 383 5.48 -0.84 31.72
N LEU A 384 5.03 -1.30 30.54
CA LEU A 384 5.39 -0.68 29.25
C LEU A 384 4.85 0.75 29.13
N LYS A 385 3.66 1.01 29.66
CA LYS A 385 3.10 2.36 29.78
C LYS A 385 3.91 3.19 30.78
N GLY A 386 4.20 2.63 31.96
CA GLY A 386 4.95 3.31 33.03
C GLY A 386 6.39 3.64 32.67
N SER A 387 7.04 2.83 31.84
CA SER A 387 8.38 3.11 31.28
C SER A 387 8.36 4.10 30.11
N GLY A 388 7.17 4.49 29.63
CA GLY A 388 6.99 5.32 28.45
C GLY A 388 7.37 4.61 27.15
N THR A 389 7.43 3.28 27.14
CA THR A 389 7.65 2.50 25.91
C THR A 389 6.45 2.69 24.98
N ILE A 390 5.25 2.33 25.44
CA ILE A 390 3.97 2.67 24.79
C ILE A 390 3.37 3.91 25.47
N ASN A 391 2.54 4.68 24.77
CA ASN A 391 1.86 5.82 25.39
C ASN A 391 0.67 5.35 26.24
N ASP A 392 -0.12 4.40 25.72
CA ASP A 392 -1.26 3.83 26.43
C ASP A 392 -1.62 2.41 25.97
N PHE A 393 -2.49 1.76 26.75
CA PHE A 393 -3.20 0.55 26.37
C PHE A 393 -4.63 0.54 26.91
N ASP A 394 -5.56 -0.13 26.22
CA ASP A 394 -6.90 -0.43 26.72
C ASP A 394 -7.11 -1.94 26.74
N ALA A 395 -7.50 -2.48 27.90
CA ALA A 395 -7.99 -3.85 28.02
C ALA A 395 -9.50 -3.82 27.83
N PHE A 396 -9.95 -4.05 26.59
CA PHE A 396 -11.34 -3.87 26.20
C PHE A 396 -12.18 -5.03 26.72
N ALA A 397 -12.71 -4.87 27.94
CA ALA A 397 -13.69 -5.77 28.51
C ALA A 397 -14.98 -5.69 27.70
N TYR A 398 -15.55 -6.86 27.40
CA TYR A 398 -16.81 -6.99 26.68
C TYR A 398 -17.70 -8.08 27.31
N ASP A 399 -19.01 -7.92 27.13
CA ASP A 399 -19.99 -8.96 27.48
C ASP A 399 -19.84 -10.16 26.56
N TRP A 400 -19.10 -11.16 27.04
CA TRP A 400 -18.74 -12.36 26.30
C TRP A 400 -19.92 -13.30 25.99
N ARG A 401 -21.13 -12.96 26.45
CA ARG A 401 -22.36 -13.66 26.08
C ARG A 401 -22.93 -13.20 24.74
N GLN A 402 -22.57 -12.00 24.29
CA GLN A 402 -23.02 -11.41 23.03
C GLN A 402 -22.19 -11.91 21.85
N SER A 403 -22.75 -11.83 20.64
CA SER A 403 -21.99 -12.15 19.42
C SER A 403 -20.83 -11.18 19.25
N VAL A 404 -19.71 -11.65 18.71
CA VAL A 404 -18.52 -10.79 18.52
C VAL A 404 -18.75 -9.75 17.42
N GLU A 405 -19.62 -10.07 16.47
CA GLU A 405 -20.06 -9.18 15.39
C GLU A 405 -20.86 -8.00 15.95
N ASP A 406 -21.80 -8.24 16.85
CA ASP A 406 -22.57 -7.18 17.50
C ASP A 406 -21.68 -6.32 18.40
N VAL A 407 -20.76 -6.94 19.14
CA VAL A 407 -19.80 -6.20 19.98
C VAL A 407 -18.88 -5.34 19.12
N ALA A 408 -18.39 -5.84 17.98
CA ALA A 408 -17.56 -5.06 17.06
C ALA A 408 -18.35 -3.87 16.47
N LYS A 409 -19.59 -4.10 16.05
CA LYS A 409 -20.43 -3.12 15.38
C LYS A 409 -21.00 -2.05 16.31
N ASN A 410 -21.56 -2.48 17.45
CA ASN A 410 -22.36 -1.66 18.35
C ASN A 410 -21.65 -1.37 19.68
N GLY A 411 -20.58 -2.08 20.01
CA GLY A 411 -19.90 -1.97 21.30
C GLY A 411 -20.55 -2.84 22.39
N THR A 412 -20.25 -2.52 23.63
CA THR A 412 -20.76 -3.26 24.81
C THR A 412 -21.10 -2.29 25.95
N VAL A 413 -22.03 -2.66 26.82
CA VAL A 413 -22.54 -1.78 27.87
C VAL A 413 -21.53 -1.68 29.02
N TYR A 414 -21.22 -0.45 29.42
CA TYR A 414 -20.37 -0.04 30.53
C TYR A 414 -21.20 0.64 31.63
N PRO A 415 -20.63 0.94 32.82
CA PRO A 415 -21.36 1.53 33.94
C PRO A 415 -22.16 2.78 33.55
N GLY A 416 -23.38 2.92 34.09
CA GLY A 416 -24.28 4.02 33.73
C GLY A 416 -24.98 3.88 32.37
N GLY A 417 -24.90 2.69 31.75
CA GLY A 417 -25.54 2.39 30.47
C GLY A 417 -24.78 2.93 29.24
N GLU A 418 -23.52 3.33 29.41
CA GLU A 418 -22.69 3.84 28.33
C GLU A 418 -22.31 2.71 27.36
N MET A 419 -22.46 2.92 26.05
CA MET A 419 -22.00 1.97 25.05
C MET A 419 -20.54 2.23 24.69
N LYS A 420 -19.61 1.40 25.20
CA LYS A 420 -18.20 1.50 24.84
C LYS A 420 -17.95 0.84 23.48
N SER A 421 -17.56 1.64 22.49
CA SER A 421 -17.26 1.18 21.13
C SER A 421 -15.85 0.60 21.01
N ALA A 422 -15.72 -0.61 20.47
CA ALA A 422 -14.42 -1.21 20.17
C ALA A 422 -13.65 -0.40 19.11
N ILE A 423 -14.32 0.00 18.02
CA ILE A 423 -13.73 0.84 16.97
C ILE A 423 -13.38 2.23 17.50
N GLY A 424 -14.25 2.85 18.32
CA GLY A 424 -13.95 4.14 18.95
C GLY A 424 -12.73 4.08 19.88
N THR A 425 -12.59 2.99 20.63
CA THR A 425 -11.42 2.73 21.49
C THR A 425 -10.16 2.56 20.63
N LEU A 426 -10.22 1.77 19.56
CA LEU A 426 -9.11 1.56 18.64
C LEU A 426 -8.63 2.89 18.01
N LYS A 427 -9.56 3.74 17.55
CA LYS A 427 -9.25 5.08 17.02
C LYS A 427 -8.57 5.97 18.04
N SER A 428 -9.11 6.04 19.26
CA SER A 428 -8.54 6.85 20.34
C SER A 428 -7.11 6.39 20.71
N LEU A 429 -6.88 5.08 20.70
CA LEU A 429 -5.54 4.52 20.90
C LEU A 429 -4.60 4.85 19.74
N ALA A 430 -5.08 4.82 18.48
CA ALA A 430 -4.29 5.17 17.31
C ALA A 430 -3.88 6.65 17.32
N GLU A 431 -4.83 7.55 17.57
CA GLU A 431 -4.63 9.01 17.63
C GLU A 431 -3.59 9.42 18.68
N SER A 432 -3.56 8.71 19.81
CA SER A 432 -2.61 8.96 20.90
C SER A 432 -1.34 8.10 20.80
N SER A 433 -1.20 7.27 19.77
CA SER A 433 -0.05 6.38 19.60
C SER A 433 1.12 7.11 18.97
N LYS A 434 2.35 6.81 19.43
CA LYS A 434 3.57 7.38 18.83
C LYS A 434 3.76 7.01 17.35
N SER A 435 3.21 5.88 16.94
CA SER A 435 3.27 5.36 15.56
C SER A 435 2.07 5.73 14.70
N GLY A 436 1.05 6.38 15.28
CA GLY A 436 -0.27 6.49 14.64
C GLY A 436 -1.02 5.16 14.47
N LYS A 437 -0.46 4.03 14.96
CA LYS A 437 -1.01 2.67 14.82
C LYS A 437 -1.30 2.05 16.18
N VAL A 438 -2.08 0.97 16.19
CA VAL A 438 -2.40 0.17 17.39
C VAL A 438 -2.00 -1.29 17.19
N THR A 439 -1.35 -1.88 18.19
CA THR A 439 -1.13 -3.33 18.25
C THR A 439 -2.30 -3.98 18.95
N ILE A 440 -3.05 -4.83 18.23
CA ILE A 440 -4.13 -5.63 18.82
C ILE A 440 -3.54 -6.95 19.33
N ILE A 441 -3.69 -7.20 20.62
CA ILE A 441 -3.34 -8.49 21.24
C ILE A 441 -4.65 -9.14 21.67
N ALA A 442 -4.87 -10.38 21.26
CA ALA A 442 -6.14 -11.04 21.50
C ALA A 442 -5.94 -12.48 21.97
N HIS A 443 -6.83 -12.96 22.84
CA HIS A 443 -6.80 -14.33 23.34
C HIS A 443 -8.12 -15.06 23.04
N SER A 444 -8.04 -16.26 22.45
CA SER A 444 -9.20 -17.14 22.21
C SER A 444 -10.34 -16.39 21.48
N ASN A 445 -11.55 -16.31 22.06
CA ASN A 445 -12.69 -15.59 21.48
C ASN A 445 -12.44 -14.09 21.23
N GLY A 446 -11.51 -13.47 21.98
CA GLY A 446 -11.05 -12.12 21.69
C GLY A 446 -10.39 -12.02 20.32
N GLY A 447 -9.81 -13.11 19.80
CA GLY A 447 -9.26 -13.18 18.44
C GLY A 447 -10.35 -13.21 17.36
N LEU A 448 -11.53 -13.78 17.66
CA LEU A 448 -12.70 -13.67 16.79
C LEU A 448 -13.26 -12.25 16.81
N LEU A 449 -13.30 -11.61 17.98
CA LEU A 449 -13.65 -10.20 18.09
C LEU A 449 -12.68 -9.30 17.34
N ALA A 450 -11.36 -9.58 17.39
CA ALA A 450 -10.37 -8.87 16.59
C ALA A 450 -10.71 -8.93 15.09
N LYS A 451 -11.02 -10.13 14.58
CA LYS A 451 -11.43 -10.31 13.18
C LYS A 451 -12.72 -9.58 12.85
N ALA A 452 -13.73 -9.64 13.72
CA ALA A 452 -14.99 -8.92 13.53
C ALA A 452 -14.78 -7.40 13.51
N ILE A 453 -13.90 -6.86 14.35
CA ILE A 453 -13.51 -5.44 14.32
C ILE A 453 -12.83 -5.10 12.99
N MET A 454 -11.91 -5.94 12.50
CA MET A 454 -11.24 -5.69 11.21
C MET A 454 -12.24 -5.66 10.04
N LEU A 455 -13.17 -6.63 9.98
CA LEU A 455 -14.22 -6.67 8.97
C LEU A 455 -15.14 -5.45 9.04
N GLU A 456 -15.43 -4.97 10.25
CA GLU A 456 -16.25 -3.77 10.43
C GLU A 456 -15.50 -2.47 10.11
N LEU A 457 -14.18 -2.42 10.31
CA LEU A 457 -13.36 -1.31 9.82
C LEU A 457 -13.35 -1.30 8.29
N GLU A 458 -13.17 -2.45 7.65
CA GLU A 458 -13.21 -2.59 6.19
C GLU A 458 -14.58 -2.20 5.63
N SER A 459 -15.68 -2.69 6.23
CA SER A 459 -17.05 -2.36 5.81
C SER A 459 -17.36 -0.86 5.90
N ARG A 460 -16.71 -0.15 6.83
CA ARG A 460 -16.86 1.30 7.04
C ARG A 460 -15.84 2.15 6.27
N GLY A 461 -14.90 1.54 5.53
CA GLY A 461 -13.82 2.28 4.86
C GLY A 461 -12.81 2.92 5.83
N LEU A 462 -12.62 2.30 6.98
CA LEU A 462 -11.71 2.74 8.04
C LEU A 462 -10.52 1.79 8.23
N ALA A 463 -10.36 0.80 7.36
CA ALA A 463 -9.20 -0.07 7.33
C ALA A 463 -8.05 0.65 6.61
N GLY A 464 -6.97 0.93 7.34
CA GLY A 464 -5.77 1.63 6.84
C GLY A 464 -4.58 1.39 7.76
#